data_AF-A0A7J5ZXR3-F1
#
_entry.id   AF-A0A7J5ZXR3-F1
#
_cell.length_a   1.000
_cell.length_b   1.000
_cell.length_c   1.000
_cell.angle_alpha   90.00
_cell.angle_beta   90.00
_cell.angle_gamma   90.00
#
_symmetry.space_group_name_H-M   'P 1'
#
loop_
_entity.id
_entity.type
_entity.pdbx_description
1 polymer ?
#
loop_
_entity_poly.entity_id
_entity_poly.type
_entity_poly.pdbx_seq_one_letter_code
_entity_poly.pdbx_strand_id
1 'polypeptide(L)'
;MAQGRRAFKAQRPGGAKKQPNKPKGPKKGGRIIAPKKAAIVQQHKLKKGLEVAIRNKIEHEVTQKASTSLHKRLSVLKTPQRKGGAAGNTKTATASAAPSK
;
A
#
# COMPACT_ATOMS: atom_id res chain seq x y z
N MET A 1 -74.19 12.89 2.30
CA MET A 1 -73.05 13.44 3.07
C MET A 1 -71.76 12.74 2.66
N ALA A 2 -70.66 13.50 2.59
CA ALA A 2 -69.24 13.13 2.53
C ALA A 2 -68.76 12.09 1.48
N GLN A 3 -68.57 12.54 0.23
CA GLN A 3 -67.59 11.95 -0.68
C GLN A 3 -66.18 12.13 -0.08
N GLY A 4 -65.55 11.02 0.31
CA GLY A 4 -64.21 11.02 0.90
C GLY A 4 -63.13 11.41 -0.10
N ARG A 5 -62.64 12.65 -0.03
CA ARG A 5 -61.44 13.11 -0.74
C ARG A 5 -60.22 12.29 -0.31
N ARG A 6 -59.79 11.34 -1.15
CA ARG A 6 -58.43 10.79 -1.09
C ARG A 6 -57.44 11.89 -1.46
N ALA A 7 -56.71 12.41 -0.47
CA ALA A 7 -55.62 13.34 -0.69
C ALA A 7 -54.41 12.61 -1.28
N PHE A 8 -54.28 12.63 -2.61
CA PHE A 8 -53.01 12.34 -3.26
C PHE A 8 -51.99 13.37 -2.78
N LYS A 9 -50.93 12.93 -2.10
CA LYS A 9 -49.75 13.77 -1.85
C LYS A 9 -49.14 14.09 -3.20
N ALA A 10 -49.39 15.28 -3.72
CA ALA A 10 -48.69 15.80 -4.88
C ALA A 10 -47.18 15.76 -4.59
N GLN A 11 -46.45 14.95 -5.34
CA GLN A 11 -45.00 14.97 -5.33
C GLN A 11 -44.58 16.29 -5.98
N ARG A 12 -44.35 17.31 -5.15
CA ARG A 12 -43.78 18.59 -5.60
C ARG A 12 -42.40 18.31 -6.22
N PRO A 13 -42.16 18.65 -7.50
CA PRO A 13 -40.83 18.58 -8.07
C PRO A 13 -40.07 19.82 -7.60
N GLY A 14 -39.37 19.70 -6.47
CA GLY A 14 -38.67 20.85 -5.90
C GLY A 14 -38.49 20.72 -4.40
N GLY A 15 -37.69 19.76 -4.00
CA GLY A 15 -37.31 19.58 -2.61
C GLY A 15 -35.96 18.90 -2.56
N ALA A 16 -34.90 19.66 -2.83
CA ALA A 16 -33.55 19.23 -2.51
C ALA A 16 -33.51 18.95 -1.00
N LYS A 17 -33.64 17.68 -0.62
CA LYS A 17 -33.40 17.22 0.75
C LYS A 17 -31.95 17.59 1.05
N LYS A 18 -31.74 18.69 1.78
CA LYS A 18 -30.44 18.98 2.39
C LYS A 18 -30.07 17.75 3.20
N GLN A 19 -29.00 17.09 2.79
CA GLN A 19 -28.44 15.96 3.52
C GLN A 19 -28.17 16.45 4.95
N PRO A 20 -28.74 15.83 6.00
CA PRO A 20 -28.40 16.23 7.34
C PRO A 20 -26.91 15.97 7.55
N ASN A 21 -26.13 17.05 7.63
CA ASN A 21 -24.70 17.08 7.96
C ASN A 21 -24.45 16.72 9.44
N LYS A 22 -25.27 15.82 9.99
CA LYS A 22 -25.06 15.28 11.32
C LYS A 22 -23.91 14.28 11.19
N PRO A 23 -22.82 14.41 11.96
CA PRO A 23 -21.76 13.43 11.94
C PRO A 23 -22.43 12.08 12.24
N LYS A 24 -22.44 11.20 11.24
CA LYS A 24 -23.03 9.89 11.38
C LYS A 24 -22.26 9.25 12.52
N GLY A 25 -22.95 9.00 13.63
CA GLY A 25 -22.37 8.26 14.73
C GLY A 25 -21.76 6.95 14.18
N PRO A 26 -20.80 6.38 14.89
CA PRO A 26 -20.12 5.16 14.48
C PRO A 26 -21.12 4.14 13.95
N LYS A 27 -20.84 3.65 12.73
CA LYS A 27 -21.74 2.75 12.00
C LYS A 27 -22.11 1.57 12.90
N LYS A 28 -23.33 1.04 12.78
CA LYS A 28 -23.76 -0.15 13.52
C LYS A 28 -22.69 -1.25 13.38
N GLY A 29 -22.11 -1.69 14.50
CA GLY A 29 -20.98 -2.63 14.54
C GLY A 29 -19.57 -2.02 14.63
N GLY A 30 -19.43 -0.70 14.55
CA GLY A 30 -18.17 0.01 14.70
C GLY A 30 -17.73 0.06 16.16
N ARG A 31 -16.60 -0.60 16.49
CA ARG A 31 -15.99 -0.49 17.82
C ARG A 31 -15.41 0.91 18.00
N ILE A 32 -16.03 1.69 18.88
CA ILE A 32 -15.49 2.99 19.32
C ILE A 32 -14.45 2.69 20.39
N ILE A 33 -13.22 3.14 20.17
CA ILE A 33 -12.21 3.09 21.21
C ILE A 33 -12.57 4.19 22.22
N ALA A 34 -12.74 3.80 23.49
CA ALA A 34 -12.99 4.76 24.55
C ALA A 34 -11.87 5.84 24.57
N PRO A 35 -12.18 7.11 24.86
CA PRO A 35 -11.19 8.20 24.77
C PRO A 35 -9.87 7.90 25.49
N LYS A 36 -9.94 7.27 26.67
CA LYS A 36 -8.76 6.86 27.45
C LYS A 36 -7.89 5.80 26.75
N LYS A 37 -8.50 4.89 25.98
CA LYS A 37 -7.79 3.86 25.21
C LYS A 37 -7.31 4.38 23.85
N ALA A 38 -7.88 5.48 23.35
CA ALA A 38 -7.47 6.10 22.09
C ALA A 38 -6.03 6.64 22.16
N ALA A 39 -5.66 7.27 23.28
CA ALA A 39 -4.29 7.75 23.52
C ALA A 39 -3.28 6.60 23.48
N ILE A 40 -3.57 5.48 24.14
CA ILE A 40 -2.71 4.30 24.16
C ILE A 40 -2.57 3.69 22.76
N VAL A 41 -3.66 3.62 22.01
CA VAL A 41 -3.64 3.10 20.63
C VAL A 41 -2.83 4.01 19.70
N GLN A 42 -2.95 5.33 19.85
CA GLN A 42 -2.14 6.30 19.10
C GLN A 42 -0.66 6.17 19.44
N GLN A 43 -0.31 6.08 20.72
CA GLN A 43 1.07 5.86 21.18
C GLN A 43 1.64 4.56 20.62
N HIS A 44 0.88 3.47 20.64
CA HIS A 44 1.33 2.19 20.11
C HIS A 44 1.53 2.23 18.58
N LYS A 45 0.65 2.93 17.84
CA LYS A 45 0.83 3.16 16.40
C LYS A 45 2.09 3.97 16.12
N LEU A 46 2.31 5.04 16.88
CA LEU A 46 3.49 5.90 16.77
C LEU A 46 4.76 5.09 17.08
N LYS A 47 4.78 4.34 18.19
CA LYS A 47 5.90 3.48 18.58
C LYS A 47 6.24 2.47 17.48
N LYS A 48 5.25 1.76 16.95
CA LYS A 48 5.47 0.79 15.86
C LYS A 48 5.99 1.45 14.58
N GLY A 49 5.45 2.61 14.22
CA GLY A 49 5.90 3.36 13.04
C GLY A 49 7.35 3.80 13.15
N LEU A 50 7.74 4.37 14.31
CA LEU A 50 9.12 4.80 14.56
C LEU A 50 10.09 3.62 14.61
N GLU A 51 9.72 2.51 15.25
CA GLU A 51 10.55 1.31 15.34
C GLU A 51 10.89 0.76 13.95
N VAL A 52 9.90 0.66 13.06
CA VAL A 52 10.11 0.22 11.67
C VAL A 52 10.94 1.24 10.89
N ALA A 53 10.66 2.54 11.03
CA ALA A 53 11.42 3.57 10.33
C ALA A 53 12.90 3.57 10.73
N ILE A 54 13.20 3.38 12.02
CA ILE A 54 14.58 3.29 12.53
C ILE A 54 15.27 2.04 11.97
N ARG A 55 14.62 0.87 12.00
CA ARG A 55 15.18 -0.36 11.40
C ARG A 55 15.53 -0.15 9.93
N ASN A 56 14.58 0.36 9.14
CA ASN A 56 14.78 0.61 7.71
C ASN A 56 15.93 1.61 7.46
N LYS A 57 16.04 2.66 8.29
CA LYS A 57 17.12 3.64 8.18
C LYS A 57 18.48 3.00 8.45
N ILE A 58 18.59 2.20 9.51
CA ILE A 58 19.81 1.46 9.85
C ILE A 58 20.17 0.48 8.73
N GLU A 59 19.22 -0.32 8.26
CA GLU A 59 19.43 -1.28 7.17
C GLU A 59 19.94 -0.60 5.90
N HIS A 60 19.33 0.52 5.52
CA HIS A 60 19.78 1.32 4.38
C HIS A 60 21.19 1.88 4.60
N GLU A 61 21.44 2.54 5.73
CA GLU A 61 22.75 3.13 6.05
C GLU A 61 23.87 2.08 6.07
N VAL A 62 23.63 0.93 6.69
CA VAL A 62 24.58 -0.19 6.72
C VAL A 62 24.84 -0.72 5.32
N THR A 63 23.79 -0.91 4.51
CA THR A 63 23.92 -1.37 3.11
C THR A 63 24.69 -0.36 2.25
N GLN A 64 24.42 0.93 2.41
CA GLN A 64 25.13 1.99 1.69
C GLN A 64 26.58 2.06 2.13
N LYS A 65 26.86 2.06 3.43
CA LYS A 65 28.22 2.06 3.96
C LYS A 65 29.01 0.85 3.46
N ALA A 66 28.40 -0.33 3.45
CA ALA A 66 29.01 -1.52 2.89
C ALA A 66 29.25 -1.37 1.37
N SER A 67 28.31 -0.78 0.63
CA SER A 67 28.43 -0.58 -0.82
C SER A 67 29.48 0.45 -1.19
N THR A 68 29.65 1.52 -0.41
CA THR A 68 30.65 2.57 -0.62
C THR A 68 32.02 2.17 -0.09
N SER A 69 32.08 1.36 0.97
CA SER A 69 33.34 0.80 1.49
C SER A 69 33.88 -0.32 0.59
N LEU A 70 33.01 -0.97 -0.20
CA LEU A 70 33.45 -1.89 -1.23
C LEU A 70 34.12 -1.09 -2.36
N HIS A 71 35.29 -1.56 -2.81
CA HIS A 71 35.91 -1.03 -4.01
C HIS A 71 34.94 -1.13 -5.21
N LYS A 72 35.18 -0.30 -6.24
CA LYS A 72 34.36 -0.22 -7.46
C LYS A 72 33.87 -1.60 -7.89
N ARG A 73 32.55 -1.81 -7.88
CA ARG A 73 31.89 -3.05 -8.32
C ARG A 73 32.44 -3.41 -9.70
N LEU A 74 33.21 -4.48 -9.77
CA LEU A 74 33.80 -4.94 -11.03
C LEU A 74 32.65 -5.41 -11.94
N SER A 75 32.38 -4.65 -13.01
CA SER A 75 31.51 -5.12 -14.08
C SER A 75 32.28 -6.18 -14.87
N VAL A 76 31.80 -7.42 -14.85
CA VAL A 76 32.37 -8.48 -15.69
C VAL A 76 32.07 -8.11 -17.14
N LEU A 77 33.06 -7.54 -17.83
CA LEU A 77 32.99 -7.33 -19.27
C LEU A 77 32.99 -8.70 -19.95
N LYS A 78 31.91 -9.04 -20.65
CA LYS A 78 31.90 -10.21 -21.53
C LYS A 78 32.91 -9.93 -22.65
N THR A 79 34.08 -10.54 -22.59
CA THR A 79 35.04 -10.46 -23.68
C THR A 79 34.39 -11.12 -24.91
N PRO A 80 34.46 -10.51 -26.10
CA PRO A 80 34.03 -11.18 -27.31
C PRO A 80 34.89 -12.44 -27.45
N GLN A 81 34.23 -13.59 -27.45
CA GLN A 81 34.85 -14.89 -27.63
C GLN A 81 35.70 -14.82 -28.91
N ARG A 82 37.02 -14.81 -28.77
CA ARG A 82 37.92 -14.94 -29.92
C ARG A 82 37.59 -16.30 -30.52
N LYS A 83 37.08 -16.27 -31.74
CA LYS A 83 36.71 -17.44 -32.54
C LYS A 83 37.95 -18.35 -32.65
N GLY A 84 37.94 -19.46 -31.92
CA GLY A 84 38.93 -20.54 -32.04
C GLY A 84 39.61 -20.93 -30.73
N GLY A 85 39.18 -22.05 -30.14
CA GLY A 85 39.86 -22.72 -29.02
C GLY A 85 38.86 -23.40 -28.07
N ALA A 86 38.94 -24.72 -27.96
CA ALA A 86 37.82 -25.62 -27.70
C ALA A 86 37.38 -25.83 -26.23
N ALA A 87 36.13 -26.30 -26.15
CA ALA A 87 35.54 -27.31 -25.24
C ALA A 87 35.39 -27.03 -23.73
N GLY A 88 34.13 -27.12 -23.28
CA GLY A 88 33.75 -27.18 -21.87
C GLY A 88 32.24 -27.15 -21.66
N ASN A 89 31.57 -28.27 -22.00
CA ASN A 89 30.20 -28.69 -21.65
C ASN A 89 29.80 -28.22 -20.22
N THR A 90 28.63 -27.67 -19.94
CA THR A 90 27.38 -28.43 -19.76
C THR A 90 26.12 -27.55 -19.78
N LYS A 91 25.05 -28.13 -20.33
CA LYS A 91 23.64 -27.74 -20.23
C LYS A 91 23.21 -27.36 -18.80
N THR A 92 22.38 -26.33 -18.68
CA THR A 92 20.96 -26.48 -18.30
C THR A 92 20.19 -25.22 -18.69
N ALA A 93 19.20 -25.41 -19.56
CA ALA A 93 18.15 -24.46 -19.81
C ALA A 93 16.97 -24.81 -18.89
N THR A 94 16.51 -23.87 -18.08
CA THR A 94 15.10 -23.78 -17.69
C THR A 94 14.72 -22.31 -17.59
N ALA A 95 13.74 -21.96 -18.43
CA ALA A 95 13.19 -20.64 -18.61
C ALA A 95 12.31 -20.23 -17.42
N SER A 96 12.34 -18.95 -17.06
CA SER A 96 11.19 -18.28 -16.48
C SER A 96 10.94 -16.99 -17.28
N ALA A 97 9.93 -17.09 -18.14
CA ALA A 97 9.40 -16.00 -18.93
C ALA A 97 8.82 -14.90 -17.99
N ALA A 98 9.09 -13.64 -18.33
CA ALA A 98 8.32 -12.49 -17.85
C ALA A 98 7.66 -11.79 -19.06
N PRO A 99 6.41 -11.32 -18.92
CA PRO A 99 5.57 -10.85 -20.01
C PRO A 99 5.93 -9.43 -20.46
N SER A 100 5.80 -9.19 -21.76
CA SER A 100 5.84 -7.86 -22.39
C SER A 100 4.51 -7.14 -22.24
N LYS A 101 4.59 -5.89 -21.75
CA LYS A 101 3.73 -4.71 -21.95
C LYS A 101 2.22 -4.91 -22.07
#